data_AF-A0A2D6SSG1-F1
#
_entry.id   AF-A0A2D6SSG1-F1
#
_cell.length_a   1.000
_cell.length_b   1.000
_cell.length_c   1.000
_cell.angle_alpha   90.00
_cell.angle_beta   90.00
_cell.angle_gamma   90.00
#
_symmetry.space_group_name_H-M   'P 1'
#
loop_
_entity.id
_entity.type
_entity.pdbx_description
1 polymer ?
#
loop_
_entity_poly.entity_id
_entity_poly.type
_entity_poly.pdbx_seq_one_letter_code
_entity_poly.pdbx_strand_id
1 'polypeptide(L)'
;MKTLWTVLILSFVACSRAFAIPISLFSDTDTYVDRARDIVIAKCVSVPEQPLTFVDGLYPAEVEVLKTVKGDRKAGPLKIGTVYLMKPGGTYLLANSGGSAFGSDFLALPELSVVPLPTGFDLKQLEGKTPKQQVQIVFARHLYAIERQLAPLLEQQRLLRQAVKDKDDQHYRSNGKVKLGEIKQLATANKNSIISLELEAGPLQWSSSAPGKTGYFYFADHLPKTPDWEFAYTPAKTIAEFDGKPLEAEFYQRFSPSRDKQLGASGYGNSIQVALGQVVLARTSDDPETIYILQIHKQARHEAMTVRYTVVRK
;
A
#
# COMPACT_ATOMS: atom_id res chain seq x y z
N MET A 1 7.76 -1.56 -62.47
CA MET A 1 6.87 -2.39 -61.62
C MET A 1 7.57 -3.37 -60.67
N LYS A 2 8.91 -3.48 -60.63
CA LYS A 2 9.62 -4.41 -59.70
C LYS A 2 10.13 -3.76 -58.40
N THR A 3 10.10 -2.43 -58.29
CA THR A 3 10.63 -1.67 -57.15
C THR A 3 9.61 -1.38 -56.05
N LEU A 4 8.32 -1.57 -56.30
CA LEU A 4 7.25 -1.31 -55.30
C LEU A 4 7.07 -2.47 -54.31
N TRP A 5 7.46 -3.69 -54.68
CA TRP A 5 7.30 -4.88 -53.83
C TRP A 5 8.36 -4.99 -52.73
N THR A 6 9.55 -4.43 -52.93
CA THR A 6 10.64 -4.51 -51.96
C THR A 6 10.39 -3.63 -50.72
N VAL A 7 9.60 -2.56 -50.86
CA VAL A 7 9.26 -1.66 -49.73
C VAL A 7 8.16 -2.29 -48.84
N LEU A 8 7.25 -3.07 -49.41
CA LEU A 8 6.15 -3.67 -48.64
C LEU A 8 6.60 -4.86 -47.76
N ILE A 9 7.64 -5.59 -48.17
CA ILE A 9 8.21 -6.70 -47.38
C ILE A 9 9.08 -6.18 -46.23
N LEU A 10 9.66 -4.98 -46.36
CA LEU A 10 10.46 -4.36 -45.29
C LEU A 10 9.61 -3.75 -44.16
N SER A 11 8.34 -3.41 -44.41
CA SER A 11 7.45 -2.83 -43.39
C SER A 11 6.79 -3.85 -42.44
N PHE A 12 6.84 -5.15 -42.74
CA PHE A 12 6.26 -6.20 -41.87
C PHE A 12 7.22 -6.75 -40.80
N VAL A 13 8.50 -6.35 -40.80
CA VAL A 13 9.53 -6.95 -39.92
C VAL A 13 9.78 -6.15 -38.63
N ALA A 14 9.18 -4.96 -38.45
CA ALA A 14 9.45 -4.10 -37.29
C ALA A 14 8.24 -3.91 -36.35
N CYS A 15 7.30 -4.87 -36.28
CA CYS A 15 6.44 -4.96 -35.10
C CYS A 15 7.26 -5.52 -33.94
N SER A 16 8.04 -4.64 -33.30
CA SER A 16 8.61 -4.87 -31.97
C SER A 16 7.48 -5.31 -31.06
N ARG A 17 7.36 -6.63 -30.84
CA ARG A 17 6.40 -7.17 -29.89
C ARG A 17 6.85 -6.66 -28.53
N ALA A 18 6.23 -5.58 -28.07
CA ALA A 18 6.24 -5.20 -26.67
C ALA A 18 5.50 -6.30 -25.92
N PHE A 19 6.21 -7.37 -25.57
CA PHE A 19 5.70 -8.38 -24.68
C PHE A 19 5.56 -7.74 -23.31
N ALA A 20 4.35 -7.33 -22.97
CA ALA A 20 4.01 -6.97 -21.61
C ALA A 20 4.29 -8.19 -20.73
N ILE A 21 5.27 -8.08 -19.84
CA ILE A 21 5.62 -9.16 -18.93
C ILE A 21 4.53 -9.18 -17.85
N PRO A 22 3.71 -10.24 -17.75
CA PRO A 22 2.69 -10.30 -16.72
C PRO A 22 3.37 -10.31 -15.36
N ILE A 23 3.19 -9.24 -14.58
CA ILE A 23 3.58 -9.22 -13.17
C ILE A 23 2.56 -10.07 -12.44
N SER A 24 2.88 -11.36 -12.28
CA SER A 24 2.06 -12.28 -11.51
C SER A 24 2.44 -12.22 -10.02
N LEU A 25 1.45 -12.22 -9.15
CA LEU A 25 1.63 -12.34 -7.71
C LEU A 25 2.31 -13.67 -7.34
N PHE A 26 3.03 -13.68 -6.22
CA PHE A 26 3.59 -14.89 -5.64
C PHE A 26 2.46 -15.86 -5.27
N SER A 27 2.66 -17.14 -5.59
CA SER A 27 1.69 -18.21 -5.29
C SER A 27 2.37 -19.29 -4.46
N ASP A 28 3.38 -19.91 -5.05
CA ASP A 28 4.21 -20.92 -4.42
C ASP A 28 5.65 -20.89 -4.99
N THR A 29 6.57 -21.62 -4.35
CA THR A 29 7.98 -21.61 -4.76
C THR A 29 8.23 -22.32 -6.09
N ASP A 30 7.43 -23.33 -6.46
CA ASP A 30 7.58 -24.02 -7.75
C ASP A 30 7.26 -23.06 -8.89
N THR A 31 6.07 -22.45 -8.84
CA THR A 31 5.62 -21.44 -9.79
C THR A 31 6.59 -20.25 -9.87
N TYR A 32 7.10 -19.79 -8.72
CA TYR A 32 8.10 -18.70 -8.67
C TYR A 32 9.39 -19.09 -9.39
N VAL A 33 9.96 -20.26 -9.10
CA VAL A 33 11.19 -20.73 -9.72
C VAL A 33 10.99 -20.96 -11.21
N ASP A 34 9.87 -21.56 -11.62
CA ASP A 34 9.58 -21.86 -13.03
C ASP A 34 9.47 -20.60 -13.88
N ARG A 35 8.77 -19.57 -13.37
CA ARG A 35 8.57 -18.29 -14.07
C ARG A 35 9.84 -17.44 -14.17
N ALA A 36 10.75 -17.55 -13.21
CA ALA A 36 11.99 -16.78 -13.23
C ALA A 36 12.88 -17.22 -14.41
N ARG A 37 13.31 -16.28 -15.26
CA ARG A 37 14.32 -16.52 -16.30
C ARG A 37 15.67 -16.78 -15.65
N ASP A 38 16.08 -15.88 -14.76
CA ASP A 38 17.33 -15.95 -14.01
C ASP A 38 17.04 -15.78 -12.52
N ILE A 39 17.75 -16.54 -11.68
CA ILE A 39 17.80 -16.33 -10.23
C ILE A 39 19.27 -16.30 -9.84
N VAL A 40 19.72 -15.22 -9.21
CA VAL A 40 21.11 -15.02 -8.80
C VAL A 40 21.18 -14.61 -7.34
N ILE A 41 22.32 -14.87 -6.70
CA ILE A 41 22.70 -14.25 -5.44
C ILE A 41 23.78 -13.22 -5.77
N ALA A 42 23.53 -11.97 -5.40
CA ALA A 42 24.40 -10.86 -5.76
C ALA A 42 24.60 -9.90 -4.58
N LYS A 43 25.76 -9.26 -4.53
CA LYS A 43 26.06 -8.18 -3.59
C LYS A 43 25.72 -6.84 -4.23
N CYS A 44 24.92 -6.01 -3.56
CA CYS A 44 24.66 -4.65 -4.01
C CYS A 44 25.93 -3.82 -3.91
N VAL A 45 26.38 -3.23 -5.02
CA VAL A 45 27.56 -2.37 -5.08
C VAL A 45 27.15 -0.93 -4.87
N SER A 46 26.18 -0.44 -5.64
CA SER A 46 25.68 0.93 -5.53
C SER A 46 24.20 1.03 -5.90
N VAL A 47 23.56 2.06 -5.36
CA VAL A 47 22.23 2.52 -5.72
C VAL A 47 22.30 4.03 -5.96
N PRO A 48 21.40 4.62 -6.76
CA PRO A 48 21.28 6.06 -6.92
C PRO A 48 21.07 6.74 -5.57
N GLU A 49 21.60 7.95 -5.39
CA GLU A 49 21.41 8.74 -4.16
C GLU A 49 19.92 9.07 -3.92
N GLN A 50 19.15 9.19 -5.00
CA GLN A 50 17.72 9.51 -4.96
C GLN A 50 16.91 8.46 -5.73
N PRO A 51 16.70 7.25 -5.18
CA PRO A 51 16.01 6.16 -5.89
C PRO A 51 14.52 6.45 -6.15
N LEU A 52 13.94 7.48 -5.50
CA LEU A 52 12.52 7.83 -5.60
C LEU A 52 12.19 8.80 -6.76
N THR A 53 13.19 9.31 -7.48
CA THR A 53 12.96 10.27 -8.59
C THR A 53 12.80 9.60 -9.96
N PHE A 54 12.84 8.27 -10.02
CA PHE A 54 12.76 7.54 -11.28
C PHE A 54 11.31 7.31 -11.74
N VAL A 55 11.15 7.27 -13.07
CA VAL A 55 9.88 7.04 -13.75
C VAL A 55 9.30 5.68 -13.32
N ASP A 56 8.04 5.70 -12.88
CA ASP A 56 7.27 4.54 -12.40
C ASP A 56 7.87 3.82 -11.16
N GLY A 57 8.72 4.51 -10.39
CA GLY A 57 9.32 3.98 -9.15
C GLY A 57 10.41 2.92 -9.37
N LEU A 58 10.76 2.66 -10.63
CA LEU A 58 11.80 1.71 -11.02
C LEU A 58 13.16 2.40 -11.05
N TYR A 59 14.13 1.94 -10.27
CA TYR A 59 15.47 2.53 -10.24
C TYR A 59 16.56 1.50 -10.61
N PRO A 60 17.68 1.95 -11.21
CA PRO A 60 18.80 1.07 -11.55
C PRO A 60 19.66 0.79 -10.31
N ALA A 61 20.16 -0.44 -10.13
CA ALA A 61 21.17 -0.76 -9.12
C ALA A 61 22.32 -1.54 -9.76
N GLU A 62 23.55 -1.28 -9.30
CA GLU A 62 24.73 -2.06 -9.70
C GLU A 62 24.98 -3.14 -8.66
N VAL A 63 25.13 -4.38 -9.11
CA VAL A 63 25.35 -5.55 -8.25
C VAL A 63 26.52 -6.38 -8.76
N GLU A 64 27.13 -7.15 -7.89
CA GLU A 64 28.14 -8.16 -8.21
C GLU A 64 27.51 -9.55 -8.02
N VAL A 65 27.29 -10.28 -9.11
CA VAL A 65 26.75 -11.64 -9.07
C VAL A 65 27.79 -12.56 -8.44
N LEU A 66 27.42 -13.17 -7.32
CA LEU A 66 28.26 -14.10 -6.57
C LEU A 66 27.98 -15.55 -6.99
N LYS A 67 26.71 -15.88 -7.24
CA LYS A 67 26.27 -17.24 -7.58
C LYS A 67 25.01 -17.19 -8.43
N THR A 68 24.92 -18.06 -9.42
CA THR A 68 23.68 -18.28 -10.17
C THR A 68 22.95 -19.50 -9.62
N VAL A 69 21.68 -19.31 -9.27
CA VAL A 69 20.76 -20.34 -8.75
C VAL A 69 19.97 -20.96 -9.90
N LYS A 70 19.52 -20.14 -10.86
CA LYS A 70 18.84 -20.54 -12.10
C LYS A 70 19.26 -19.62 -13.25
N GLY A 71 19.35 -20.16 -14.47
CA GLY A 71 19.71 -19.42 -15.67
C GLY A 71 21.20 -19.48 -15.97
N ASP A 72 21.63 -18.70 -16.96
CA ASP A 72 23.00 -18.76 -17.52
C ASP A 72 23.86 -17.54 -17.17
N ARG A 73 23.39 -16.71 -16.22
CA ARG A 73 24.15 -15.55 -15.75
C ARG A 73 25.47 -16.02 -15.14
N LYS A 74 26.55 -15.32 -15.48
CA LYS A 74 27.88 -15.58 -14.92
C LYS A 74 28.10 -14.70 -13.69
N ALA A 75 29.02 -15.12 -12.83
CA ALA A 75 29.53 -14.25 -11.77
C ALA A 75 30.18 -12.99 -12.37
N GLY A 76 30.11 -11.88 -11.64
CA GLY A 76 30.63 -10.59 -12.08
C GLY A 76 29.62 -9.44 -12.02
N PRO A 77 30.00 -8.26 -12.53
CA PRO A 77 29.16 -7.07 -12.47
C PRO A 77 27.87 -7.22 -13.27
N LEU A 78 26.76 -6.72 -12.73
CA LEU A 78 25.45 -6.72 -13.35
C LEU A 78 24.68 -5.46 -12.95
N LYS A 79 24.11 -4.79 -13.95
CA LYS A 79 23.13 -3.72 -13.73
C LYS A 79 21.73 -4.30 -13.72
N ILE A 80 20.95 -3.99 -12.69
CA ILE A 80 19.54 -4.42 -12.54
C ILE A 80 18.59 -3.23 -12.50
N GLY A 81 17.32 -3.44 -12.83
CA GLY A 81 16.21 -2.52 -12.50
C GLY A 81 15.31 -3.13 -11.42
N THR A 82 14.98 -2.36 -10.38
CA THR A 82 14.08 -2.81 -9.30
C THR A 82 13.22 -1.67 -8.73
N VAL A 83 12.08 -2.01 -8.13
CA VAL A 83 11.25 -1.10 -7.30
C VAL A 83 11.52 -1.29 -5.80
N TYR A 84 12.32 -2.30 -5.44
CA TYR A 84 12.63 -2.65 -4.06
C TYR A 84 13.92 -1.99 -3.60
N LEU A 85 13.88 -1.30 -2.46
CA LEU A 85 15.04 -0.65 -1.87
C LEU A 85 16.16 -1.66 -1.51
N MET A 86 17.37 -1.35 -1.95
CA MET A 86 18.59 -2.10 -1.68
C MET A 86 19.61 -1.21 -0.96
N LYS A 87 20.46 -1.83 -0.14
CA LYS A 87 21.52 -1.16 0.60
C LYS A 87 22.88 -1.56 0.01
N PRO A 88 23.76 -0.60 -0.34
CA PRO A 88 25.13 -0.92 -0.71
C PRO A 88 25.81 -1.83 0.31
N GLY A 89 26.54 -2.83 -0.16
CA GLY A 89 27.18 -3.86 0.65
C GLY A 89 26.27 -5.03 1.04
N GLY A 90 24.94 -4.89 0.95
CA GLY A 90 23.99 -5.97 1.23
C GLY A 90 24.06 -7.09 0.19
N THR A 91 23.77 -8.33 0.61
CA THR A 91 23.68 -9.50 -0.29
C THR A 91 22.24 -9.92 -0.45
N TYR A 92 21.82 -10.23 -1.67
CA TYR A 92 20.42 -10.43 -2.05
C TYR A 92 20.28 -11.64 -2.95
N LEU A 93 19.18 -12.38 -2.79
CA LEU A 93 18.63 -13.24 -3.83
C LEU A 93 17.83 -12.33 -4.78
N LEU A 94 18.14 -12.39 -6.06
CA LEU A 94 17.52 -11.60 -7.11
C LEU A 94 16.88 -12.53 -8.14
N ALA A 95 15.63 -12.29 -8.51
CA ALA A 95 14.94 -13.04 -9.56
C ALA A 95 14.45 -12.11 -10.67
N ASN A 96 14.76 -12.50 -11.91
CA ASN A 96 14.37 -11.81 -13.14
C ASN A 96 13.28 -12.61 -13.85
N SER A 97 12.16 -11.98 -14.21
CA SER A 97 11.13 -12.60 -15.07
C SER A 97 11.30 -12.26 -16.56
N GLY A 98 12.38 -11.56 -16.92
CA GLY A 98 12.68 -11.09 -18.26
C GLY A 98 12.47 -9.58 -18.42
N GLY A 99 12.64 -9.10 -19.66
CA GLY A 99 12.50 -7.68 -20.00
C GLY A 99 13.78 -6.88 -19.85
N SER A 100 13.70 -5.61 -20.21
CA SER A 100 14.81 -4.67 -20.13
C SER A 100 14.31 -3.25 -19.92
N ALA A 101 14.93 -2.50 -19.02
CA ALA A 101 14.67 -1.08 -18.78
C ALA A 101 15.96 -0.41 -18.29
N PHE A 102 16.14 0.89 -18.56
CA PHE A 102 17.30 1.68 -18.11
C PHE A 102 18.68 1.09 -18.50
N GLY A 103 18.74 0.37 -19.63
CA GLY A 103 19.95 -0.31 -20.09
C GLY A 103 20.30 -1.58 -19.29
N SER A 104 19.42 -2.03 -18.39
CA SER A 104 19.50 -3.33 -17.74
C SER A 104 18.65 -4.35 -18.50
N ASP A 105 19.16 -5.57 -18.62
CA ASP A 105 18.44 -6.75 -19.12
C ASP A 105 17.99 -7.69 -17.97
N PHE A 106 17.97 -7.16 -16.74
CA PHE A 106 17.60 -7.86 -15.52
C PHE A 106 16.62 -7.01 -14.71
N LEU A 107 15.33 -7.35 -14.78
CA LEU A 107 14.26 -6.64 -14.07
C LEU A 107 13.77 -7.47 -12.87
N ALA A 108 14.10 -7.01 -11.68
CA ALA A 108 13.66 -7.59 -10.41
C ALA A 108 12.39 -6.90 -9.91
N LEU A 109 11.27 -7.13 -10.60
CA LEU A 109 9.97 -6.48 -10.33
C LEU A 109 8.95 -7.30 -9.52
N PRO A 110 8.79 -8.63 -9.74
CA PRO A 110 7.75 -9.39 -9.05
C PRO A 110 7.93 -9.46 -7.53
N GLU A 111 6.89 -9.88 -6.82
CA GLU A 111 6.99 -10.16 -5.38
C GLU A 111 8.13 -11.14 -5.08
N LEU A 112 8.89 -10.83 -4.03
CA LEU A 112 10.08 -11.59 -3.63
C LEU A 112 11.17 -11.65 -4.71
N SER A 113 11.20 -10.75 -5.69
CA SER A 113 12.29 -10.64 -6.67
C SER A 113 13.59 -10.11 -6.07
N VAL A 114 13.53 -9.45 -4.90
CA VAL A 114 14.68 -8.94 -4.15
C VAL A 114 14.52 -9.36 -2.69
N VAL A 115 15.27 -10.37 -2.26
CA VAL A 115 15.22 -10.88 -0.88
C VAL A 115 16.60 -10.77 -0.24
N PRO A 116 16.75 -9.98 0.84
CA PRO A 116 18.05 -9.83 1.51
C PRO A 116 18.43 -11.12 2.24
N LEU A 117 19.69 -11.53 2.05
CA LEU A 117 20.29 -12.60 2.83
C LEU A 117 20.72 -12.06 4.20
N PRO A 118 20.58 -12.84 5.28
CA PRO A 118 21.12 -12.46 6.58
C PRO A 118 22.64 -12.25 6.54
N THR A 119 23.15 -11.34 7.37
CA THR A 119 24.59 -11.17 7.56
C THR A 119 25.23 -12.49 7.98
N GLY A 120 26.28 -12.91 7.26
CA GLY A 120 26.97 -14.18 7.53
C GLY A 120 26.28 -15.42 7.00
N PHE A 121 25.28 -15.30 6.11
CA PHE A 121 24.70 -16.44 5.41
C PHE A 121 25.78 -17.19 4.63
N ASP A 122 25.96 -18.48 4.93
CA ASP A 122 26.94 -19.34 4.27
C ASP A 122 26.37 -19.90 2.96
N LEU A 123 26.90 -19.43 1.83
CA LEU A 123 26.49 -19.87 0.49
C LEU A 123 26.76 -21.36 0.24
N LYS A 124 27.65 -22.00 1.01
CA LYS A 124 27.91 -23.44 0.89
C LYS A 124 26.69 -24.29 1.25
N GLN A 125 25.77 -23.77 2.08
CA GLN A 125 24.51 -24.46 2.41
C GLN A 125 23.62 -24.71 1.18
N LEU A 126 23.89 -24.02 0.07
CA LEU A 126 23.17 -24.13 -1.19
C LEU A 126 23.76 -25.18 -2.13
N GLU A 127 24.95 -25.70 -1.85
CA GLU A 127 25.65 -26.64 -2.73
C GLU A 127 24.91 -27.98 -2.82
N GLY A 128 24.83 -28.52 -4.04
CA GLY A 128 24.11 -29.77 -4.33
C GLY A 128 22.57 -29.68 -4.20
N LYS A 129 22.01 -28.51 -3.95
CA LYS A 129 20.54 -28.30 -3.84
C LYS A 129 19.93 -27.87 -5.17
N THR A 130 18.68 -28.26 -5.40
CA THR A 130 17.92 -27.78 -6.57
C THR A 130 17.62 -26.28 -6.44
N PRO A 131 17.34 -25.55 -7.54
CA PRO A 131 16.99 -24.13 -7.47
C PRO A 131 15.84 -23.85 -6.47
N LYS A 132 14.79 -24.68 -6.48
CA LYS A 132 13.70 -24.64 -5.49
C LYS A 132 14.22 -24.69 -4.06
N GLN A 133 15.02 -25.70 -3.73
CA GLN A 133 15.56 -25.86 -2.38
C GLN A 133 16.44 -24.67 -1.98
N GLN A 134 17.26 -24.15 -2.90
CA GLN A 134 18.09 -22.97 -2.62
C GLN A 134 17.25 -21.73 -2.30
N VAL A 135 16.20 -21.47 -3.09
CA VAL A 135 15.25 -20.37 -2.84
C VAL A 135 14.53 -20.56 -1.50
N GLN A 136 14.03 -21.77 -1.21
CA GLN A 136 13.36 -22.06 0.06
C GLN A 136 14.26 -21.85 1.28
N ILE A 137 15.55 -22.22 1.19
CA ILE A 137 16.52 -21.98 2.27
C ILE A 137 16.68 -20.47 2.51
N VAL A 138 16.83 -19.66 1.45
CA VAL A 138 16.94 -18.20 1.58
C VAL A 138 15.67 -17.61 2.17
N PHE A 139 14.49 -18.00 1.67
CA PHE A 139 13.21 -17.52 2.16
C PHE A 139 12.97 -17.88 3.62
N ALA A 140 13.27 -19.12 4.04
CA ALA A 140 13.13 -19.54 5.42
C ALA A 140 14.06 -18.75 6.36
N ARG A 141 15.30 -18.47 5.94
CA ARG A 141 16.23 -17.64 6.73
C ARG A 141 15.78 -16.20 6.83
N HIS A 142 15.23 -15.64 5.75
CA HIS A 142 14.69 -14.29 5.75
C HIS A 142 13.44 -14.19 6.63
N LEU A 143 12.53 -15.16 6.53
CA LEU A 143 11.35 -15.26 7.40
C LEU A 143 11.73 -15.30 8.88
N TYR A 144 12.67 -16.17 9.26
CA TYR A 144 13.17 -16.22 10.63
C TYR A 144 13.75 -14.87 11.11
N ALA A 145 14.45 -14.14 10.24
CA ALA A 145 14.99 -12.83 10.58
C ALA A 145 13.87 -11.79 10.81
N ILE A 146 12.81 -11.81 9.99
CA ILE A 146 11.62 -10.97 10.18
C ILE A 146 10.93 -11.33 11.49
N GLU A 147 10.68 -12.62 11.75
CA GLU A 147 10.02 -13.09 12.98
C GLU A 147 10.78 -12.65 14.23
N ARG A 148 12.12 -12.75 14.22
CA ARG A 148 12.97 -12.29 15.32
C ARG A 148 12.87 -10.78 15.55
N GLN A 149 12.74 -9.98 14.49
CA GLN A 149 12.55 -8.53 14.61
C GLN A 149 11.14 -8.17 15.08
N LEU A 150 10.14 -8.95 14.65
CA LEU A 150 8.74 -8.71 14.96
C LEU A 150 8.38 -9.10 16.41
N ALA A 151 8.97 -10.17 16.95
CA ALA A 151 8.69 -10.67 18.29
C ALA A 151 8.75 -9.59 19.41
N PRO A 152 9.83 -8.79 19.55
CA PRO A 152 9.86 -7.74 20.57
C PRO A 152 8.85 -6.61 20.31
N LEU A 153 8.53 -6.30 19.05
CA LEU A 153 7.54 -5.28 18.70
C LEU A 153 6.12 -5.73 19.06
N LEU A 154 5.82 -7.02 18.88
CA LEU A 154 4.55 -7.60 19.30
C LEU A 154 4.40 -7.60 20.82
N GLU A 155 5.47 -7.91 21.55
CA GLU A 155 5.46 -7.84 23.01
C GLU A 155 5.31 -6.39 23.50
N GLN A 156 6.04 -5.45 22.91
CA GLN A 156 5.88 -4.03 23.20
C GLN A 156 4.45 -3.55 22.90
N GLN A 157 3.88 -3.95 21.75
CA GLN A 157 2.50 -3.63 21.41
C GLN A 157 1.53 -4.20 22.45
N ARG A 158 1.72 -5.45 22.90
CA ARG A 158 0.89 -6.07 23.95
C ARG A 158 0.94 -5.27 25.24
N LEU A 159 2.14 -4.89 25.70
CA LEU A 159 2.34 -4.08 26.90
C LEU A 159 1.69 -2.70 26.77
N LEU A 160 1.87 -2.02 25.63
CA LEU A 160 1.24 -0.73 25.37
C LEU A 160 -0.28 -0.84 25.35
N ARG A 161 -0.85 -1.85 24.69
CA ARG A 161 -2.30 -2.12 24.69
C ARG A 161 -2.83 -2.36 26.10
N GLN A 162 -2.09 -3.08 26.94
CA GLN A 162 -2.46 -3.27 28.35
C GLN A 162 -2.42 -1.95 29.13
N ALA A 163 -1.38 -1.13 28.94
CA ALA A 163 -1.22 0.14 29.62
C ALA A 163 -2.28 1.19 29.24
N VAL A 164 -2.87 1.09 28.05
CA VAL A 164 -3.93 2.01 27.58
C VAL A 164 -5.33 1.39 27.63
N LYS A 165 -5.48 0.15 28.14
CA LYS A 165 -6.77 -0.55 28.15
C LYS A 165 -7.86 0.21 28.92
N ASP A 166 -7.45 0.93 29.97
CA ASP A 166 -8.37 1.70 30.82
C ASP A 166 -8.51 3.15 30.36
N LYS A 167 -7.87 3.55 29.26
CA LYS A 167 -8.15 4.86 28.68
C LYS A 167 -9.54 4.84 28.06
N ASP A 168 -10.38 5.73 28.54
CA ASP A 168 -11.68 6.04 27.95
C ASP A 168 -11.54 6.94 26.70
N ASP A 169 -10.34 7.01 26.11
CA ASP A 169 -10.05 7.91 24.99
C ASP A 169 -10.80 7.51 23.71
N GLN A 170 -11.18 6.24 23.57
CA GLN A 170 -12.03 5.76 22.48
C GLN A 170 -13.50 6.17 22.62
N HIS A 171 -14.01 6.39 23.83
CA HIS A 171 -15.39 6.82 24.02
C HIS A 171 -15.47 8.34 24.06
N TYR A 172 -16.23 8.89 23.11
CA TYR A 172 -16.68 10.26 23.20
C TYR A 172 -18.05 10.30 23.86
N ARG A 173 -18.19 11.19 24.84
CA ARG A 173 -19.48 11.57 25.42
C ARG A 173 -19.53 13.09 25.56
N SER A 174 -20.54 13.71 24.95
CA SER A 174 -20.79 15.14 25.14
C SER A 174 -21.27 15.44 26.57
N ASN A 175 -21.00 16.65 27.08
CA ASN A 175 -21.42 17.12 28.41
C ASN A 175 -22.94 17.42 28.51
N GLY A 176 -23.77 16.78 27.69
CA GLY A 176 -25.20 17.05 27.56
C GLY A 176 -25.64 17.07 26.10
N LYS A 177 -26.76 17.76 25.82
CA LYS A 177 -27.32 17.89 24.48
C LYS A 177 -26.37 18.68 23.58
N VAL A 178 -26.02 18.14 22.42
CA VAL A 178 -25.21 18.86 21.43
C VAL A 178 -26.10 19.80 20.64
N LYS A 179 -25.55 20.97 20.28
CA LYS A 179 -26.17 21.89 19.32
C LYS A 179 -25.37 21.81 18.03
N LEU A 180 -26.05 21.53 16.92
CA LEU A 180 -25.35 21.44 15.64
C LEU A 180 -24.95 22.83 15.16
N GLY A 181 -23.75 22.91 14.57
CA GLY A 181 -23.36 24.05 13.77
C GLY A 181 -24.11 24.09 12.44
N GLU A 182 -23.71 25.02 11.56
CA GLU A 182 -24.20 25.03 10.18
C GLU A 182 -23.89 23.70 9.48
N ILE A 183 -24.86 23.15 8.75
CA ILE A 183 -24.62 21.98 7.88
C ILE A 183 -24.04 22.49 6.57
N LYS A 184 -22.73 22.35 6.41
CA LYS A 184 -21.98 22.71 5.21
C LYS A 184 -22.09 21.58 4.18
N GLN A 185 -21.98 21.92 2.90
CA GLN A 185 -21.87 20.95 1.82
C GLN A 185 -20.59 21.22 1.03
N LEU A 186 -19.73 20.20 0.92
CA LEU A 186 -18.52 20.25 0.11
C LEU A 186 -18.72 19.42 -1.14
N ALA A 187 -18.33 19.99 -2.28
CA ALA A 187 -18.28 19.31 -3.56
C ALA A 187 -16.83 19.16 -4.00
N THR A 188 -16.51 18.00 -4.57
CA THR A 188 -15.17 17.67 -5.04
C THR A 188 -15.27 17.00 -6.41
N ALA A 189 -14.36 17.32 -7.32
CA ALA A 189 -14.35 16.75 -8.66
C ALA A 189 -13.48 15.49 -8.69
N ASN A 190 -14.08 14.32 -8.90
CA ASN A 190 -13.36 13.06 -8.94
C ASN A 190 -12.73 12.84 -10.33
N LYS A 191 -11.41 13.08 -10.46
CA LYS A 191 -10.63 12.82 -11.69
C LYS A 191 -9.90 11.47 -11.64
N ASN A 192 -10.54 10.42 -11.14
CA ASN A 192 -10.04 9.02 -11.07
C ASN A 192 -9.13 8.70 -9.88
N SER A 193 -9.18 9.50 -8.81
CA SER A 193 -8.25 9.36 -7.69
C SER A 193 -8.93 9.41 -6.33
N ILE A 194 -8.13 9.10 -5.30
CA ILE A 194 -8.37 9.59 -3.95
C ILE A 194 -8.33 11.11 -4.00
N ILE A 195 -9.26 11.75 -3.28
CA ILE A 195 -9.38 13.21 -3.19
C ILE A 195 -9.56 13.61 -1.74
N SER A 196 -9.31 14.88 -1.41
CA SER A 196 -9.40 15.39 -0.05
C SER A 196 -10.66 16.25 0.17
N LEU A 197 -11.33 16.03 1.30
CA LEU A 197 -12.27 16.96 1.89
C LEU A 197 -11.48 17.89 2.80
N GLU A 198 -11.43 19.17 2.46
CA GLU A 198 -10.75 20.17 3.28
C GLU A 198 -11.64 20.52 4.49
N LEU A 199 -11.33 19.92 5.64
CA LEU A 199 -12.00 20.17 6.92
C LEU A 199 -11.12 21.07 7.80
N GLU A 200 -11.73 21.69 8.83
CA GLU A 200 -11.01 22.60 9.72
C GLU A 200 -9.82 21.94 10.44
N ALA A 201 -9.91 20.64 10.76
CA ALA A 201 -8.83 19.86 11.37
C ALA A 201 -7.79 19.35 10.36
N GLY A 202 -8.00 19.53 9.06
CA GLY A 202 -7.12 19.09 7.99
C GLY A 202 -7.84 18.29 6.89
N PRO A 203 -7.09 17.83 5.89
CA PRO A 203 -7.64 17.05 4.78
C PRO A 203 -8.10 15.66 5.25
N LEU A 204 -9.36 15.32 4.95
CA LEU A 204 -9.89 13.97 5.05
C LEU A 204 -9.98 13.34 3.65
N GLN A 205 -9.18 12.32 3.41
CA GLN A 205 -9.21 11.62 2.13
C GLN A 205 -10.46 10.78 1.96
N TRP A 206 -10.96 10.74 0.74
CA TRP A 206 -12.08 9.91 0.35
C TRP A 206 -12.07 9.55 -1.13
N SER A 207 -12.82 8.50 -1.48
CA SER A 207 -12.92 8.01 -2.86
C SER A 207 -14.24 7.30 -3.13
N SER A 208 -14.54 7.05 -4.40
CA SER A 208 -15.67 6.22 -4.83
C SER A 208 -15.28 4.75 -5.00
N SER A 209 -16.10 3.85 -4.47
CA SER A 209 -15.98 2.40 -4.68
C SER A 209 -16.91 1.94 -5.79
N ALA A 210 -18.19 1.79 -5.47
CA ALA A 210 -19.24 1.43 -6.40
C ALA A 210 -20.04 2.72 -6.71
N PRO A 211 -20.04 3.19 -7.97
CA PRO A 211 -20.68 4.45 -8.33
C PRO A 211 -22.16 4.45 -7.90
N GLY A 212 -22.59 5.51 -7.21
CA GLY A 212 -23.95 5.66 -6.68
C GLY A 212 -24.30 4.77 -5.48
N LYS A 213 -23.35 4.01 -4.92
CA LYS A 213 -23.63 3.07 -3.83
C LYS A 213 -22.74 3.28 -2.61
N THR A 214 -21.43 3.21 -2.78
CA THR A 214 -20.47 3.23 -1.66
C THR A 214 -19.21 4.02 -1.98
N GLY A 215 -18.67 4.63 -0.94
CA GLY A 215 -17.41 5.35 -0.91
C GLY A 215 -16.47 4.83 0.16
N TYR A 216 -15.27 5.40 0.19
CA TYR A 216 -14.29 5.15 1.25
C TYR A 216 -13.91 6.45 1.94
N PHE A 217 -13.82 6.45 3.26
CA PHE A 217 -13.05 7.45 4.03
C PHE A 217 -11.77 6.79 4.54
N TYR A 218 -10.65 7.51 4.48
CA TYR A 218 -9.34 6.97 4.83
C TYR A 218 -8.89 7.51 6.19
N PHE A 219 -8.27 6.64 6.99
CA PHE A 219 -7.76 7.00 8.33
C PHE A 219 -6.56 7.97 8.24
N ALA A 220 -5.69 7.76 7.27
CA ALA A 220 -4.53 8.59 7.03
C ALA A 220 -4.03 8.36 5.59
N ASP A 221 -3.33 9.35 5.05
CA ASP A 221 -2.70 9.27 3.75
C ASP A 221 -1.29 8.65 3.82
N HIS A 222 -0.73 8.34 2.65
CA HIS A 222 0.70 8.19 2.44
C HIS A 222 1.42 9.54 2.26
N LEU A 223 0.68 10.65 2.11
CA LEU A 223 1.26 11.98 1.98
C LEU A 223 1.63 12.60 3.33
N PRO A 224 2.74 13.36 3.40
CA PRO A 224 3.09 14.12 4.59
C PRO A 224 1.96 15.11 4.94
N LYS A 225 1.63 15.23 6.23
CA LYS A 225 0.73 16.24 6.84
C LYS A 225 -0.78 15.97 6.82
N THR A 226 -1.25 14.76 6.54
CA THR A 226 -2.65 14.40 6.85
C THR A 226 -2.78 13.97 8.32
N PRO A 227 -3.75 14.47 9.08
CA PRO A 227 -3.98 14.00 10.45
C PRO A 227 -4.45 12.55 10.46
N ASP A 228 -4.18 11.84 11.57
CA ASP A 228 -4.73 10.51 11.81
C ASP A 228 -6.20 10.64 12.23
N TRP A 229 -7.08 10.37 11.27
CA TRP A 229 -8.52 10.32 11.47
C TRP A 229 -8.95 9.06 12.21
N GLU A 230 -9.98 9.20 13.02
CA GLU A 230 -10.69 8.13 13.70
C GLU A 230 -12.16 8.19 13.32
N PHE A 231 -12.83 7.04 13.24
CA PHE A 231 -14.24 6.99 12.85
C PHE A 231 -15.08 6.20 13.84
N ALA A 232 -16.34 6.61 13.98
CA ALA A 232 -17.34 5.86 14.73
C ALA A 232 -18.58 5.59 13.88
N TYR A 233 -19.14 4.38 14.06
CA TYR A 233 -20.42 4.01 13.50
C TYR A 233 -21.54 4.76 14.24
N THR A 234 -22.59 5.11 13.50
CA THR A 234 -23.83 5.62 14.08
C THR A 234 -25.05 5.07 13.33
N PRO A 235 -26.14 4.74 14.05
CA PRO A 235 -27.38 4.34 13.41
C PRO A 235 -28.20 5.52 12.85
N ALA A 236 -27.76 6.77 13.09
CA ALA A 236 -28.46 7.97 12.61
C ALA A 236 -28.57 7.98 11.08
N LYS A 237 -29.74 8.36 10.56
CA LYS A 237 -29.97 8.41 9.10
C LYS A 237 -29.67 9.78 8.52
N THR A 238 -29.65 10.81 9.35
CA THR A 238 -29.40 12.19 8.96
C THR A 238 -28.59 12.94 10.01
N ILE A 239 -27.84 13.96 9.57
CA ILE A 239 -27.06 14.84 10.48
C ILE A 239 -27.98 15.52 11.51
N ALA A 240 -29.20 15.89 11.11
CA ALA A 240 -30.14 16.61 11.98
C ALA A 240 -30.61 15.80 13.20
N GLU A 241 -30.51 14.47 13.18
CA GLU A 241 -30.95 13.62 14.29
C GLU A 241 -30.12 13.78 15.58
N PHE A 242 -28.94 14.39 15.47
CA PHE A 242 -28.06 14.69 16.61
C PHE A 242 -28.43 15.97 17.34
N ASP A 243 -29.21 16.88 16.72
CA ASP A 243 -29.52 18.17 17.34
C ASP A 243 -30.36 18.01 18.60
N GLY A 244 -29.92 18.64 19.69
CA GLY A 244 -30.60 18.58 20.98
C GLY A 244 -30.51 17.22 21.68
N LYS A 245 -29.65 16.30 21.25
CA LYS A 245 -29.41 15.00 21.91
C LYS A 245 -27.98 14.88 22.40
N PRO A 246 -27.72 14.09 23.46
CA PRO A 246 -26.35 13.70 23.79
C PRO A 246 -25.70 12.93 22.63
N LEU A 247 -24.43 13.22 22.38
CA LEU A 247 -23.61 12.50 21.42
C LEU A 247 -22.71 11.52 22.18
N GLU A 248 -22.88 10.24 21.87
CA GLU A 248 -22.10 9.14 22.42
C GLU A 248 -21.62 8.26 21.28
N ALA A 249 -20.31 7.98 21.24
CA ALA A 249 -19.71 7.19 20.17
C ALA A 249 -18.38 6.57 20.61
N GLU A 250 -18.11 5.36 20.13
CA GLU A 250 -16.80 4.72 20.25
C GLU A 250 -16.04 4.90 18.93
N PHE A 251 -14.92 5.61 18.98
CA PHE A 251 -14.07 5.90 17.82
C PHE A 251 -12.99 4.85 17.67
N TYR A 252 -12.81 4.38 16.44
CA TYR A 252 -11.80 3.40 16.08
C TYR A 252 -10.74 4.08 15.21
N GLN A 253 -9.48 3.81 15.53
CA GLN A 253 -8.31 4.10 14.71
C GLN A 253 -8.06 3.00 13.67
N ARG A 254 -7.15 3.28 12.72
CA ARG A 254 -6.72 2.36 11.66
C ARG A 254 -6.40 0.94 12.16
N PHE A 255 -5.71 0.80 13.30
CA PHE A 255 -5.24 -0.48 13.82
C PHE A 255 -6.03 -1.00 15.03
N SER A 256 -7.27 -0.52 15.20
CA SER A 256 -8.14 -0.98 16.29
C SER A 256 -8.60 -2.42 16.04
N PRO A 257 -8.45 -3.35 17.01
CA PRO A 257 -8.77 -4.77 16.82
C PRO A 257 -10.24 -5.05 16.47
N SER A 258 -11.16 -4.19 16.90
CA SER A 258 -12.61 -4.31 16.70
C SER A 258 -13.13 -3.52 15.50
N ARG A 259 -12.28 -2.76 14.80
CA ARG A 259 -12.67 -1.84 13.71
C ARG A 259 -13.58 -2.50 12.69
N ASP A 260 -13.15 -3.61 12.10
CA ASP A 260 -13.87 -4.24 10.99
C ASP A 260 -15.24 -4.79 11.41
N LYS A 261 -15.39 -5.17 12.68
CA LYS A 261 -16.67 -5.61 13.24
C LYS A 261 -17.66 -4.44 13.35
N GLN A 262 -17.17 -3.23 13.61
CA GLN A 262 -17.98 -2.07 13.99
C GLN A 262 -18.23 -1.12 12.82
N LEU A 263 -17.22 -0.91 11.97
CA LEU A 263 -17.27 -0.01 10.81
C LEU A 263 -17.44 -0.76 9.49
N GLY A 264 -17.33 -2.09 9.50
CA GLY A 264 -17.30 -2.93 8.31
C GLY A 264 -15.91 -3.03 7.68
N ALA A 265 -15.63 -4.15 7.01
CA ALA A 265 -14.39 -4.36 6.28
C ALA A 265 -14.44 -3.65 4.92
N SER A 266 -13.46 -2.77 4.64
CA SER A 266 -13.40 -1.99 3.39
C SER A 266 -12.62 -2.67 2.26
N GLY A 267 -12.03 -3.83 2.50
CA GLY A 267 -11.04 -4.45 1.60
C GLY A 267 -9.68 -3.74 1.57
N TYR A 268 -9.57 -2.55 2.18
CA TYR A 268 -8.34 -1.76 2.28
C TYR A 268 -8.00 -1.50 3.75
N GLY A 269 -6.81 -1.89 4.20
CA GLY A 269 -6.44 -1.77 5.62
C GLY A 269 -6.39 -0.33 6.18
N ASN A 270 -6.52 0.71 5.34
CA ASN A 270 -6.44 2.13 5.69
C ASN A 270 -7.74 2.92 5.41
N SER A 271 -8.88 2.27 5.21
CA SER A 271 -10.15 2.98 5.00
C SER A 271 -11.35 2.27 5.64
N ILE A 272 -12.47 2.98 5.70
CA ILE A 272 -13.81 2.44 5.99
C ILE A 272 -14.70 2.58 4.76
N GLN A 273 -15.58 1.61 4.52
CA GLN A 273 -16.57 1.72 3.45
C GLN A 273 -17.83 2.38 3.99
N VAL A 274 -18.34 3.39 3.29
CA VAL A 274 -19.50 4.18 3.69
C VAL A 274 -20.52 4.19 2.57
N ALA A 275 -21.77 3.83 2.89
CA ALA A 275 -22.86 3.85 1.91
C ALA A 275 -23.34 5.28 1.62
N LEU A 276 -23.88 5.51 0.43
CA LEU A 276 -24.55 6.75 0.08
C LEU A 276 -25.68 7.03 1.08
N GLY A 277 -25.70 8.23 1.66
CA GLY A 277 -26.64 8.65 2.69
C GLY A 277 -26.31 8.18 4.11
N GLN A 278 -25.34 7.28 4.30
CA GLN A 278 -24.90 6.87 5.64
C GLN A 278 -24.23 8.04 6.35
N VAL A 279 -24.54 8.19 7.64
CA VAL A 279 -23.87 9.13 8.53
C VAL A 279 -22.73 8.41 9.23
N VAL A 280 -21.58 9.07 9.32
CA VAL A 280 -20.39 8.61 10.02
C VAL A 280 -19.86 9.74 10.88
N LEU A 281 -19.37 9.41 12.08
CA LEU A 281 -18.67 10.37 12.92
C LEU A 281 -17.17 10.25 12.67
N ALA A 282 -16.49 11.38 12.60
CA ALA A 282 -15.05 11.45 12.41
C ALA A 282 -14.44 12.46 13.40
N ARG A 283 -13.19 12.21 13.82
CA ARG A 283 -12.36 13.15 14.58
C ARG A 283 -10.89 12.89 14.28
N THR A 284 -9.99 13.74 14.73
CA THR A 284 -8.55 13.49 14.63
C THR A 284 -8.01 12.98 15.96
N SER A 285 -6.94 12.20 15.92
CA SER A 285 -6.29 11.66 17.11
C SER A 285 -5.69 12.78 18.00
N ASP A 286 -5.31 13.90 17.37
CA ASP A 286 -4.75 15.07 18.05
C ASP A 286 -5.81 16.01 18.65
N ASP A 287 -7.06 15.96 18.16
CA ASP A 287 -8.19 16.74 18.68
C ASP A 287 -9.43 15.85 18.83
N PRO A 288 -9.48 15.02 19.90
CA PRO A 288 -10.59 14.10 20.14
C PRO A 288 -11.88 14.79 20.60
N GLU A 289 -11.85 16.10 20.86
CA GLU A 289 -13.00 16.89 21.34
C GLU A 289 -13.83 17.52 20.22
N THR A 290 -13.25 17.66 19.02
CA THR A 290 -13.93 18.12 17.81
C THR A 290 -14.45 16.94 16.99
N ILE A 291 -15.77 16.78 16.94
CA ILE A 291 -16.44 15.72 16.19
C ILE A 291 -17.05 16.28 14.91
N TYR A 292 -16.67 15.68 13.78
CA TYR A 292 -17.26 15.89 12.47
C TYR A 292 -18.35 14.86 12.24
N ILE A 293 -19.55 15.32 11.93
CA ILE A 293 -20.68 14.46 11.53
C ILE A 293 -20.77 14.52 10.01
N LEU A 294 -20.39 13.45 9.33
CA LEU A 294 -20.25 13.37 7.87
C LEU A 294 -21.39 12.57 7.26
N GLN A 295 -21.92 13.00 6.13
CA GLN A 295 -22.89 12.26 5.34
C GLN A 295 -22.57 12.35 3.85
N ILE A 296 -22.33 11.21 3.20
CA ILE A 296 -22.16 11.18 1.73
C ILE A 296 -23.50 11.50 1.09
N HIS A 297 -23.59 12.62 0.37
CA HIS A 297 -24.84 13.07 -0.24
C HIS A 297 -24.95 12.69 -1.72
N LYS A 298 -23.84 12.75 -2.47
CA LYS A 298 -23.77 12.33 -3.88
C LYS A 298 -22.42 11.70 -4.17
N GLN A 299 -22.43 10.65 -4.98
CA GLN A 299 -21.22 9.97 -5.39
C GLN A 299 -21.41 9.30 -6.75
N ALA A 300 -20.70 9.80 -7.76
CA ALA A 300 -20.64 9.18 -9.07
C ALA A 300 -19.19 9.20 -9.57
N ARG A 301 -18.83 8.15 -10.31
CA ARG A 301 -17.48 8.02 -10.88
C ARG A 301 -17.32 9.09 -11.95
N HIS A 302 -16.18 9.77 -11.95
CA HIS A 302 -15.89 10.84 -12.92
C HIS A 302 -16.80 12.07 -12.81
N GLU A 303 -17.59 12.18 -11.75
CA GLU A 303 -18.51 13.29 -11.49
C GLU A 303 -18.18 14.00 -10.17
N ALA A 304 -18.91 15.07 -9.90
CA ALA A 304 -18.83 15.75 -8.61
C ALA A 304 -19.36 14.84 -7.49
N MET A 305 -18.54 14.61 -6.48
CA MET A 305 -18.92 13.91 -5.26
C MET A 305 -19.15 14.94 -4.16
N THR A 306 -20.22 14.78 -3.38
CA THR A 306 -20.59 15.75 -2.34
C THR A 306 -20.76 15.10 -0.98
N VAL A 307 -20.16 15.71 0.04
CA VAL A 307 -20.35 15.37 1.45
C VAL A 307 -21.01 16.54 2.15
N ARG A 308 -22.04 16.25 2.96
CA ARG A 308 -22.57 17.19 3.93
C ARG A 308 -21.89 16.95 5.26
N TYR A 309 -21.56 18.01 5.98
CA TYR A 309 -21.00 17.87 7.32
C TYR A 309 -21.41 19.00 8.25
N THR A 310 -21.33 18.71 9.54
CA THR A 310 -21.33 19.72 10.60
C THR A 310 -20.29 19.35 11.64
N VAL A 311 -19.99 20.30 12.53
CA VAL A 311 -18.97 20.16 13.57
C VAL A 311 -19.63 20.33 14.93
N VAL A 312 -19.32 19.42 15.85
CA VAL A 312 -19.68 19.49 17.26
C VAL A 312 -18.38 19.58 18.05
N ARG A 313 -18.28 20.57 18.95
CA ARG A 313 -17.17 20.72 19.88
C ARG A 313 -17.69 20.49 21.29
N LYS A 314 -16.87 19.86 22.13
CA LYS A 314 -17.20 19.62 23.54
C LYS A 314 -17.31 20.93 24.33
#